data_AF-A0A2K9PAB9-F1
#
_entry.id   AF-A0A2K9PAB9-F1
#
_cell.length_a   1.000
_cell.length_b   1.000
_cell.length_c   1.000
_cell.angle_alpha   90.00
_cell.angle_beta   90.00
_cell.angle_gamma   90.00
#
_symmetry.space_group_name_H-M   'P 1'
#
loop_
_entity.id
_entity.type
_entity.pdbx_description
1 polymer ?
#
loop_
_entity_poly.entity_id
_entity_poly.type
_entity_poly.pdbx_seq_one_letter_code
_entity_poly.pdbx_strand_id
1 'polypeptide(L)'
;MMMFKKQLAVMVLAMATVLPAHAISAHYREQLDRSGCNMVTDSNGTCDIHKTKVQNAKAAQTPAMQERVKIAAMLEDSVIGQSTDDAYAALEKSGFQNPEPLKWTKGKYEVFLDVNPRGTVQAATLR
;
A
#
# COMPACT_ATOMS: atom_id res chain seq x y z
N MET A 1 -39.94 48.93 -5.97
CA MET A 1 -39.23 49.70 -4.91
C MET A 1 -37.89 49.02 -4.70
N MET A 2 -36.81 49.63 -5.20
CA MET A 2 -35.42 49.24 -4.91
C MET A 2 -35.16 49.25 -3.41
N MET A 3 -34.26 48.37 -2.94
CA MET A 3 -33.13 48.80 -2.11
C MET A 3 -32.04 47.72 -2.06
N PHE A 4 -31.06 47.90 -2.95
CA PHE A 4 -29.69 47.43 -2.79
C PHE A 4 -29.11 47.96 -1.47
N LYS A 5 -28.57 47.09 -0.62
CA LYS A 5 -27.51 47.48 0.32
C LYS A 5 -26.39 46.43 0.27
N LYS A 6 -25.35 46.85 -0.45
CA LYS A 6 -23.97 46.36 -0.46
C LYS A 6 -23.56 45.77 0.90
N GLN A 7 -22.90 44.62 0.93
CA GLN A 7 -21.56 44.50 1.52
C GLN A 7 -20.87 43.22 1.03
N LEU A 8 -19.56 43.35 0.97
CA LEU A 8 -18.59 42.65 0.14
C LEU A 8 -18.54 41.12 0.28
N ALA A 9 -18.33 40.48 -0.87
CA ALA A 9 -17.65 39.20 -0.96
C ALA A 9 -16.28 39.28 -0.28
N VAL A 10 -16.09 38.53 0.81
CA VAL A 10 -14.76 38.19 1.31
C VAL A 10 -14.53 36.73 0.93
N MET A 11 -13.97 36.55 -0.26
CA MET A 11 -13.35 35.29 -0.65
C MET A 11 -12.09 35.14 0.20
N VAL A 12 -12.19 34.42 1.32
CA VAL A 12 -11.02 34.01 2.10
C VAL A 12 -10.25 33.04 1.22
N LEU A 13 -9.20 33.55 0.58
CA LEU A 13 -8.21 32.74 -0.12
C LEU A 13 -7.47 31.92 0.95
N ALA A 14 -7.95 30.71 1.20
CA ALA A 14 -7.20 29.73 1.98
C ALA A 14 -5.92 29.42 1.20
N MET A 15 -4.80 30.01 1.64
CA MET A 15 -3.49 29.64 1.16
C MET A 15 -3.26 28.17 1.53
N ALA A 16 -3.42 27.28 0.57
CA ALA A 16 -2.91 25.92 0.65
C ALA A 16 -1.38 26.04 0.70
N THR A 17 -0.81 26.07 1.90
CA THR A 17 0.61 25.79 2.08
C THR A 17 0.81 24.35 1.66
N VAL A 18 1.35 24.15 0.45
CA VAL A 18 1.84 22.85 0.01
C VAL A 18 3.03 22.54 0.91
N LEU A 19 2.78 21.89 2.04
CA LEU A 19 3.84 21.36 2.88
C LEU A 19 4.68 20.43 1.99
N PRO A 20 6.03 20.51 2.07
CA PRO A 20 6.87 19.63 1.28
C PRO A 20 6.49 18.19 1.63
N ALA A 21 6.03 17.46 0.61
CA ALA A 21 5.73 16.04 0.71
C ALA A 21 6.95 15.31 1.27
N HIS A 22 6.82 14.83 2.51
CA HIS A 22 7.75 13.96 3.25
C HIS A 22 9.24 14.23 2.97
N ALA A 23 9.87 15.08 3.79
CA ALA A 23 11.32 15.18 3.83
C ALA A 23 11.92 13.85 4.34
N ILE A 24 12.20 12.94 3.41
CA ILE A 24 12.94 11.70 3.67
C ILE A 24 14.34 12.10 4.15
N SER A 25 14.82 11.51 5.25
CA SER A 25 16.14 11.84 5.80
C SER A 25 17.25 11.55 4.77
N ALA A 26 18.29 12.40 4.75
CA ALA A 26 19.44 12.20 3.86
C ALA A 26 20.05 10.80 4.03
N HIS A 27 20.12 10.32 5.28
CA HIS A 27 20.56 8.98 5.59
C HIS A 27 19.66 7.88 4.99
N TYR A 28 18.34 8.04 5.04
CA TYR A 28 17.44 7.04 4.44
C TYR A 28 17.57 7.02 2.90
N ARG A 29 17.75 8.18 2.26
CA ARG A 29 18.04 8.24 0.81
C ARG A 29 19.32 7.50 0.45
N GLU A 30 20.39 7.72 1.20
CA GLU A 30 21.67 7.01 1.00
C GLU A 30 21.50 5.49 1.17
N GLN A 31 20.70 5.06 2.14
CA GLN A 31 20.41 3.64 2.32
C GLN A 31 19.62 3.03 1.15
N LEU A 32 18.63 3.75 0.59
CA LEU A 32 17.92 3.32 -0.62
C LEU A 32 18.89 3.15 -1.80
N ASP A 33 19.75 4.14 -2.04
CA ASP A 33 20.72 4.10 -3.15
C ASP A 33 21.72 2.94 -3.00
N ARG A 34 22.26 2.73 -1.78
CA ARG A 34 23.19 1.63 -1.47
C ARG A 34 22.55 0.24 -1.62
N SER A 35 21.31 0.10 -1.16
CA SER A 35 20.57 -1.16 -1.18
C SER A 35 19.96 -1.48 -2.54
N GLY A 36 19.81 -0.48 -3.41
CA GLY A 36 19.07 -0.58 -4.66
C GLY A 36 17.55 -0.67 -4.46
N CYS A 37 17.05 -0.38 -3.25
CA CYS A 37 15.63 -0.33 -2.95
C CYS A 37 15.05 1.04 -3.30
N ASN A 38 13.74 1.10 -3.46
CA ASN A 38 12.95 2.32 -3.36
C ASN A 38 11.98 2.22 -2.16
N MET A 39 11.32 3.34 -1.82
CA MET A 39 10.36 3.44 -0.72
C MET A 39 9.32 2.31 -0.74
N VAL A 40 8.79 1.99 -1.92
CA VAL A 40 7.72 1.00 -2.10
C VAL A 40 8.27 -0.40 -1.87
N THR A 41 9.43 -0.72 -2.44
CA THR A 41 10.03 -2.06 -2.34
C THR A 41 10.54 -2.38 -0.93
N ASP A 42 10.97 -1.36 -0.19
CA ASP A 42 11.32 -1.47 1.23
C ASP A 42 10.08 -1.67 2.09
N SER A 43 9.09 -0.76 1.95
CA SER A 43 7.84 -0.83 2.71
C SER A 43 7.06 -2.11 2.44
N ASN A 44 7.09 -2.60 1.21
CA ASN A 44 6.41 -3.82 0.83
C ASN A 44 7.33 -5.03 0.96
N GLY A 45 8.49 -4.99 1.62
CA GLY A 45 9.34 -6.16 1.92
C GLY A 45 9.91 -6.94 0.73
N THR A 46 9.82 -6.43 -0.51
CA THR A 46 10.46 -7.06 -1.69
C THR A 46 11.94 -6.73 -1.80
N CYS A 47 12.39 -5.70 -1.09
CA CYS A 47 13.76 -5.27 -0.98
C CYS A 47 14.08 -4.91 0.47
N ASP A 48 15.27 -5.24 0.96
CA ASP A 48 15.68 -4.95 2.33
C ASP A 48 16.73 -3.83 2.31
N ILE A 49 16.38 -2.68 2.90
CA ILE A 49 17.24 -1.48 2.88
C ILE A 49 18.55 -1.65 3.67
N HIS A 50 18.63 -2.65 4.55
CA HIS A 50 19.84 -3.00 5.30
C HIS A 50 20.75 -3.97 4.54
N LYS A 51 20.31 -4.47 3.38
CA LYS A 51 21.13 -5.33 2.49
C LYS A 51 21.79 -4.53 1.37
N THR A 52 22.83 -5.11 0.78
CA THR A 52 23.46 -4.59 -0.44
C THR A 52 22.61 -4.91 -1.67
N LYS A 53 22.80 -4.14 -2.75
CA LYS A 53 22.18 -4.40 -4.06
C LYS A 53 22.34 -5.83 -4.55
N VAL A 54 23.53 -6.44 -4.36
CA VAL A 54 23.79 -7.83 -4.77
C VAL A 54 23.02 -8.82 -3.92
N GLN A 55 22.94 -8.60 -2.60
CA GLN A 55 22.15 -9.47 -1.72
C GLN A 55 20.65 -9.39 -2.03
N ASN A 56 20.12 -8.20 -2.30
CA ASN A 56 18.73 -8.02 -2.72
C ASN A 56 18.45 -8.67 -4.09
N ALA A 57 19.37 -8.54 -5.05
CA ALA A 57 19.25 -9.23 -6.35
C ALA A 57 19.26 -10.76 -6.22
N LYS A 58 20.01 -11.31 -5.25
CA LYS A 58 19.98 -12.75 -4.93
C LYS A 58 18.67 -13.14 -4.23
N ALA A 59 18.20 -12.34 -3.28
CA ALA A 59 16.94 -12.60 -2.57
C ALA A 59 15.74 -12.61 -3.53
N ALA A 60 15.74 -11.74 -4.54
CA ALA A 60 14.74 -11.68 -5.61
C ALA A 60 14.58 -13.00 -6.38
N GLN A 61 15.63 -13.83 -6.42
CA GLN A 61 15.63 -15.12 -7.14
C GLN A 61 15.17 -16.30 -6.27
N THR A 62 14.95 -16.08 -4.96
CA THR A 62 14.55 -17.16 -4.07
C THR A 62 13.09 -17.58 -4.32
N PRO A 63 12.74 -18.87 -4.14
CA PRO A 63 11.35 -19.32 -4.27
C PRO A 63 10.39 -18.57 -3.34
N ALA A 64 10.85 -18.23 -2.14
CA ALA A 64 10.09 -17.44 -1.18
C ALA A 64 9.74 -16.05 -1.73
N MET A 65 10.69 -15.35 -2.37
CA MET A 65 10.40 -14.04 -2.95
C MET A 65 9.48 -14.17 -4.19
N GLN A 66 9.70 -15.19 -5.01
CA GLN A 66 8.84 -15.45 -6.16
C GLN A 66 7.38 -15.72 -5.76
N GLU A 67 7.17 -16.48 -4.70
CA GLU A 67 5.84 -16.73 -4.15
C GLU A 67 5.20 -15.45 -3.62
N ARG A 68 5.96 -14.64 -2.90
CA ARG A 68 5.49 -13.36 -2.39
C ARG A 68 5.05 -12.40 -3.50
N VAL A 69 5.81 -12.33 -4.60
CA VAL A 69 5.44 -11.56 -5.81
C VAL A 69 4.15 -12.10 -6.44
N LYS A 70 3.98 -13.43 -6.52
CA LYS A 70 2.74 -14.03 -7.04
C LYS A 70 1.53 -13.70 -6.17
N ILE A 71 1.70 -13.73 -4.84
CA ILE A 71 0.64 -13.34 -3.91
C ILE A 71 0.29 -11.87 -4.11
N ALA A 72 1.28 -10.97 -4.14
CA ALA A 72 1.04 -9.55 -4.36
C ALA A 72 0.29 -9.28 -5.67
N ALA A 73 0.70 -9.91 -6.77
CA ALA A 73 0.02 -9.78 -8.06
C ALA A 73 -1.44 -10.28 -8.01
N MET A 74 -1.71 -11.39 -7.32
CA MET A 74 -3.08 -11.89 -7.12
C MET A 74 -3.92 -10.92 -6.29
N LEU A 75 -3.34 -10.32 -5.24
CA LEU A 75 -4.05 -9.32 -4.44
C LEU A 75 -4.42 -8.09 -5.27
N GLU A 76 -3.50 -7.60 -6.11
CA GLU A 76 -3.74 -6.47 -7.01
C GLU A 76 -4.83 -6.77 -8.05
N ASP A 77 -4.80 -7.96 -8.64
CA ASP A 77 -5.71 -8.35 -9.72
C ASP A 77 -7.12 -8.75 -9.24
N SER A 78 -7.19 -9.50 -8.14
CA SER A 78 -8.40 -10.22 -7.74
C SER A 78 -8.94 -9.84 -6.35
N VAL A 79 -8.27 -8.97 -5.59
CA VAL A 79 -8.71 -8.61 -4.22
C VAL A 79 -8.93 -7.10 -4.09
N ILE A 80 -7.94 -6.28 -4.45
CA ILE A 80 -8.03 -4.83 -4.31
C ILE A 80 -9.08 -4.28 -5.29
N GLY A 81 -9.97 -3.42 -4.79
CA GLY A 81 -11.07 -2.83 -5.56
C GLY A 81 -12.30 -3.72 -5.73
N GLN A 82 -12.26 -4.97 -5.25
CA GLN A 82 -13.39 -5.89 -5.29
C GLN A 82 -14.33 -5.69 -4.08
N SER A 83 -15.56 -6.20 -4.20
CA SER A 83 -16.45 -6.35 -3.04
C SER A 83 -15.81 -7.27 -2.00
N THR A 84 -16.17 -7.13 -0.73
CA THR A 84 -15.66 -8.00 0.34
C THR A 84 -15.94 -9.48 0.04
N ASP A 85 -17.11 -9.80 -0.49
CA ASP A 85 -17.51 -11.18 -0.80
C ASP A 85 -16.65 -11.79 -1.91
N ASP A 86 -16.42 -11.03 -2.99
CA ASP A 86 -15.57 -11.48 -4.11
C ASP A 86 -14.10 -11.62 -3.69
N ALA A 87 -13.61 -10.67 -2.90
CA ALA A 87 -12.26 -10.70 -2.34
C ALA A 87 -12.04 -11.93 -1.43
N TYR A 88 -13.03 -12.25 -0.59
CA TYR A 88 -12.99 -13.41 0.29
C TYR A 88 -12.95 -14.71 -0.52
N ALA A 89 -13.82 -14.82 -1.53
CA ALA A 89 -13.83 -15.97 -2.44
C ALA A 89 -12.49 -16.14 -3.19
N ALA A 90 -11.88 -15.05 -3.64
CA ALA A 90 -10.58 -15.08 -4.31
C ALA A 90 -9.44 -15.56 -3.38
N LEU A 91 -9.45 -15.12 -2.12
CA LEU A 91 -8.48 -15.52 -1.10
C LEU A 91 -8.64 -16.99 -0.72
N GLU A 92 -9.86 -17.46 -0.48
CA GLU A 92 -10.18 -18.87 -0.19
C GLU A 92 -9.77 -19.78 -1.34
N LYS A 93 -10.12 -19.40 -2.58
CA LYS A 93 -9.72 -20.13 -3.81
C LYS A 93 -8.20 -20.19 -3.96
N SER A 94 -7.49 -19.16 -3.48
CA SER A 94 -6.03 -19.09 -3.48
C SER A 94 -5.38 -19.84 -2.31
N GLY A 95 -6.19 -20.46 -1.44
CA GLY A 95 -5.76 -21.28 -0.31
C GLY A 95 -5.39 -20.48 0.95
N PHE A 96 -5.85 -19.23 1.06
CA PHE A 96 -5.76 -18.48 2.31
C PHE A 96 -6.85 -18.89 3.28
N GLN A 97 -6.54 -18.82 4.56
CA GLN A 97 -7.48 -19.06 5.67
C GLN A 97 -7.78 -17.74 6.37
N ASN A 98 -8.98 -17.59 6.93
CA ASN A 98 -9.42 -16.39 7.63
C ASN A 98 -9.56 -16.68 9.13
N PRO A 99 -8.47 -16.66 9.92
CA PRO A 99 -8.54 -16.92 11.35
C PRO A 99 -9.22 -15.79 12.14
N GLU A 100 -9.18 -14.57 11.62
CA GLU A 100 -9.70 -13.36 12.27
C GLU A 100 -10.25 -12.40 11.20
N PRO A 101 -11.32 -11.63 11.47
CA PRO A 101 -11.89 -10.71 10.50
C PRO A 101 -10.83 -9.85 9.80
N LEU A 102 -10.88 -9.80 8.45
CA LEU A 102 -9.97 -9.06 7.58
C LEU A 102 -8.51 -9.52 7.60
N LYS A 103 -8.16 -10.55 8.38
CA LYS A 103 -6.83 -11.15 8.44
C LYS A 103 -6.86 -12.51 7.75
N TRP A 104 -5.98 -12.68 6.77
CA TRP A 104 -5.87 -13.88 5.97
C TRP A 104 -4.47 -14.47 6.05
N THR A 105 -4.35 -15.79 6.14
CA THR A 105 -3.07 -16.46 6.30
C THR A 105 -2.86 -17.58 5.28
N LYS A 106 -1.63 -17.71 4.77
CA LYS A 106 -1.19 -18.83 3.93
C LYS A 106 0.26 -19.14 4.23
N GLY A 107 0.50 -20.24 4.96
CA GLY A 107 1.84 -20.56 5.46
C GLY A 107 2.37 -19.42 6.34
N LYS A 108 3.44 -18.76 5.89
CA LYS A 108 4.05 -17.62 6.60
C LYS A 108 3.52 -16.25 6.20
N TYR A 109 2.68 -16.17 5.17
CA TYR A 109 2.19 -14.90 4.66
C TYR A 109 0.91 -14.51 5.39
N GLU A 110 0.85 -13.25 5.79
CA GLU A 110 -0.36 -12.62 6.32
C GLU A 110 -0.85 -11.53 5.37
N VAL A 111 -2.15 -11.48 5.11
CA VAL A 111 -2.79 -10.44 4.31
C VAL A 111 -3.84 -9.75 5.17
N PHE A 112 -3.72 -8.44 5.33
CA PHE A 112 -4.67 -7.60 6.05
C PHE A 112 -5.46 -6.75 5.06
N LEU A 113 -6.77 -6.90 5.07
CA LEU A 113 -7.67 -6.14 4.21
C LEU A 113 -8.10 -4.85 4.89
N ASP A 114 -8.03 -3.75 4.15
CA ASP A 114 -8.69 -2.49 4.49
C ASP A 114 -9.94 -2.37 3.62
N VAL A 115 -11.11 -2.30 4.25
CA VAL A 115 -12.40 -2.28 3.57
C VAL A 115 -13.08 -0.95 3.85
N ASN A 116 -13.48 -0.26 2.80
CA ASN A 116 -14.16 1.01 2.93
C ASN A 116 -15.63 0.81 3.37
N PRO A 117 -16.35 1.87 3.79
CA PRO A 117 -17.74 1.77 4.24
C PRO A 117 -18.74 1.25 3.18
N ARG A 118 -18.35 1.18 1.90
CA ARG A 118 -19.16 0.61 0.82
C ARG A 118 -18.96 -0.90 0.65
N GLY A 119 -18.13 -1.53 1.47
CA GLY A 119 -17.82 -2.96 1.38
C GLY A 119 -16.89 -3.29 0.22
N THR A 120 -16.03 -2.36 -0.19
CA THR A 120 -14.99 -2.59 -1.20
C THR A 120 -13.62 -2.59 -0.54
N VAL A 121 -12.76 -3.54 -0.91
CA VAL A 121 -11.37 -3.58 -0.44
C VAL A 121 -10.60 -2.38 -1.02
N GLN A 122 -10.17 -1.46 -0.17
CA GLN A 122 -9.34 -0.31 -0.54
C GLN A 122 -7.86 -0.68 -0.60
N ALA A 123 -7.39 -1.58 0.27
CA ALA A 123 -6.01 -2.03 0.29
C ALA A 123 -5.90 -3.47 0.81
N ALA A 124 -4.84 -4.16 0.41
CA ALA A 124 -4.46 -5.47 0.93
C ALA A 124 -2.96 -5.45 1.29
N THR A 125 -2.66 -5.49 2.59
CA THR A 125 -1.27 -5.43 3.09
C THR A 125 -0.70 -6.83 3.27
N LEU A 126 0.29 -7.19 2.46
CA LEU A 126 1.02 -8.46 2.53
C LEU A 126 2.25 -8.36 3.45
N ARG A 127 2.28 -9.18 4.51
CA ARG A 127 3.41 -9.35 5.42
C ARG A 127 4.05 -10.72 5.23
#